data_AF-A0A7S1HKS2-F1
#
_entry.id   AF-A0A7S1HKS2-F1
#
_cell.length_a   1.000
_cell.length_b   1.000
_cell.length_c   1.000
_cell.angle_alpha   90.00
_cell.angle_beta   90.00
_cell.angle_gamma   90.00
#
_symmetry.space_group_name_H-M   'P 1'
#
loop_
_entity.id
_entity.type
_entity.pdbx_description
1 polymer ?
#
loop_
_entity_poly.entity_id
_entity_poly.type
_entity_poly.pdbx_seq_one_letter_code
_entity_poly.pdbx_strand_id
1 'polypeptide(L)'
;AKWQSPHAGVLELELVYADDDPDAAPCPSDQFRALMRALEQRLTEHSRLALLREACQAFFWTISQALSILFMFSLDSSREEALVMMYSHITGREYLFLINPALSEGSRLALHRRLGPWLFLNKLAPSGRFVLDLAKENDRKTLRTVKEALRKNKRSGLRDVRYAFLNDPSFDVAPQTEAWKALFHSIERVNDNEDAPAWAKRKASTDHAAEEVKELTLAKGLPKNGTLEFELVMGKRAEEAGIF
;
A
#
# COMPACT_ATOMS: atom_id res chain seq x y z
N ALA A 1 -3.94 -0.01 29.26
CA ALA A 1 -2.66 0.06 29.99
C ALA A 1 -1.90 1.33 29.58
N LYS A 2 -1.20 2.02 30.49
CA LYS A 2 -0.30 3.12 30.11
C LYS A 2 0.98 2.52 29.52
N TRP A 3 1.08 2.46 28.20
CA TRP A 3 2.30 2.01 27.53
C TRP A 3 3.48 2.93 27.87
N GLN A 4 4.57 2.36 28.41
CA GLN A 4 5.84 3.04 28.66
C GLN A 4 6.82 2.63 27.55
N SER A 5 7.54 3.59 26.97
CA SER A 5 8.61 3.25 26.00
C SER A 5 9.94 3.15 26.74
N PRO A 6 10.85 2.26 26.32
CA PRO A 6 12.22 2.23 26.82
C PRO A 6 12.96 3.52 26.45
N HIS A 7 14.08 3.75 27.15
CA HIS A 7 14.94 4.92 26.95
C HIS A 7 16.02 4.72 25.88
N ALA A 8 16.34 3.48 25.52
CA ALA A 8 17.37 3.10 24.56
C ALA A 8 17.02 1.77 23.87
N GLY A 9 17.75 1.42 22.80
CA GLY A 9 17.54 0.20 21.99
C GLY A 9 16.74 0.44 20.71
N VAL A 10 16.43 -0.63 19.98
CA VAL A 10 15.57 -0.58 18.79
C VAL A 10 14.16 -0.98 19.19
N LEU A 11 13.22 -0.09 18.88
CA LEU A 11 11.82 -0.27 19.13
C LEU A 11 11.10 -0.54 17.81
N GLU A 12 10.48 -1.72 17.72
CA GLU A 12 9.62 -2.08 16.61
C GLU A 12 8.15 -1.95 17.03
N LEU A 13 7.40 -1.12 16.30
CA LEU A 13 5.98 -0.86 16.54
C LEU A 13 5.18 -1.24 15.32
N GLU A 14 4.08 -1.97 15.50
CA GLU A 14 3.08 -2.14 14.46
C GLU A 14 1.78 -1.44 14.87
N LEU A 15 1.43 -0.39 14.13
CA LEU A 15 0.25 0.42 14.37
C LEU A 15 -0.85 0.03 13.41
N VAL A 16 -1.94 -0.50 13.95
CA VAL A 16 -3.11 -0.92 13.17
C VAL A 16 -4.29 -0.04 13.56
N TYR A 17 -4.83 0.70 12.60
CA TYR A 17 -6.08 1.41 12.82
C TYR A 17 -7.23 0.42 12.81
N ALA A 18 -7.93 0.33 13.95
CA ALA A 18 -9.16 -0.43 14.06
C ALA A 18 -10.32 0.43 13.53
N ASP A 19 -10.36 0.65 12.22
CA ASP A 19 -11.52 1.26 11.54
C ASP A 19 -11.98 0.43 10.33
N ASP A 20 -11.31 -0.68 10.03
CA ASP A 20 -11.80 -1.64 9.06
C ASP A 20 -12.65 -2.65 9.81
N ASP A 21 -13.94 -2.72 9.46
CA ASP A 21 -14.76 -3.89 9.75
C ASP A 21 -14.04 -5.09 9.12
N PRO A 22 -13.42 -5.99 9.91
CA PRO A 22 -12.62 -7.08 9.37
C PRO A 22 -13.47 -8.03 8.50
N ASP A 23 -14.79 -7.95 8.63
CA ASP A 23 -15.76 -8.75 7.90
C ASP A 23 -16.33 -8.02 6.68
N ALA A 24 -15.88 -6.80 6.38
CA ALA A 24 -16.29 -6.06 5.18
C ALA A 24 -15.79 -6.76 3.91
N ALA A 25 -16.66 -7.60 3.34
CA ALA A 25 -16.41 -8.24 2.06
C ALA A 25 -16.36 -7.19 0.93
N PRO A 26 -15.36 -7.25 0.04
CA PRO A 26 -15.31 -6.37 -1.12
C PRO A 26 -16.47 -6.66 -2.08
N CYS A 27 -16.81 -5.66 -2.90
CA CYS A 27 -17.85 -5.76 -3.92
C CYS A 27 -17.65 -7.00 -4.80
N PRO A 28 -18.66 -7.89 -4.90
CA PRO A 28 -18.61 -9.05 -5.79
C PRO A 28 -18.32 -8.69 -7.24
N SER A 29 -17.55 -9.54 -7.95
CA SER A 29 -17.05 -9.24 -9.30
C SER A 29 -18.14 -9.05 -10.36
N ASP A 30 -19.31 -9.68 -10.22
CA ASP A 30 -20.48 -9.48 -11.07
C ASP A 30 -21.12 -8.10 -10.85
N GLN A 31 -21.29 -7.69 -9.59
CA GLN A 31 -21.84 -6.37 -9.23
C GLN A 31 -20.87 -5.24 -9.61
N PHE A 32 -19.57 -5.45 -9.40
CA PHE A 32 -18.53 -4.53 -9.83
C PHE A 32 -18.54 -4.35 -11.35
N ARG A 33 -18.61 -5.46 -12.12
CA ARG A 33 -18.73 -5.39 -13.59
C ARG A 33 -19.99 -4.67 -14.05
N ALA A 34 -21.11 -4.87 -13.37
CA ALA A 34 -22.35 -4.15 -13.67
C ALA A 34 -22.22 -2.63 -13.42
N LEU A 35 -21.59 -2.24 -12.31
CA LEU A 35 -21.29 -0.83 -12.01
C LEU A 35 -20.37 -0.21 -13.07
N MET A 36 -19.27 -0.89 -13.43
CA MET A 36 -18.33 -0.40 -14.44
C MET A 36 -19.02 -0.18 -15.80
N ARG A 37 -19.86 -1.13 -16.24
CA ARG A 37 -20.67 -0.96 -17.47
C ARG A 37 -21.62 0.23 -17.38
N ALA A 38 -22.21 0.49 -16.21
CA ALA A 38 -23.08 1.64 -16.02
C ALA A 38 -22.29 2.97 -16.04
N LEU A 39 -21.10 3.02 -15.44
CA LEU A 39 -20.21 4.18 -15.50
C LEU A 39 -19.66 4.44 -16.91
N GLU A 40 -19.43 3.39 -17.69
CA GLU A 40 -18.99 3.46 -19.10
C GLU A 40 -20.03 4.04 -20.05
N GLN A 41 -21.32 4.00 -19.69
CA GLN A 41 -22.35 4.66 -20.49
C GLN A 41 -22.02 6.16 -20.60
N ARG A 42 -22.56 6.82 -21.64
CA ARG A 42 -22.36 8.25 -21.94
C ARG A 42 -23.06 9.16 -20.90
N LEU A 43 -22.73 8.96 -19.63
CA LEU A 43 -23.18 9.71 -18.49
C LEU A 43 -22.29 10.94 -18.31
N THR A 44 -22.88 11.99 -17.76
CA THR A 44 -22.11 13.14 -17.29
C THR A 44 -21.27 12.75 -16.07
N GLU A 45 -20.18 13.48 -15.81
CA GLU A 45 -19.34 13.31 -14.62
C GLU A 45 -20.17 13.38 -13.32
N HIS A 46 -21.14 14.30 -13.26
CA HIS A 46 -22.06 14.42 -12.12
C HIS A 46 -22.92 13.18 -11.92
N SER A 47 -23.48 12.62 -13.00
CA SER A 47 -24.28 11.39 -12.95
C SER A 47 -23.43 10.18 -12.52
N ARG A 48 -22.17 10.10 -12.96
CA ARG A 48 -21.23 9.06 -12.52
C ARG A 48 -20.94 9.14 -11.02
N LEU A 49 -20.69 10.35 -10.49
CA LEU A 49 -20.48 10.56 -9.06
C LEU A 49 -21.74 10.23 -8.25
N ALA A 50 -22.93 10.55 -8.75
CA ALA A 50 -24.18 10.18 -8.09
C ALA A 50 -24.35 8.64 -8.01
N LEU A 51 -24.06 7.93 -9.10
CA LEU A 51 -24.10 6.47 -9.12
C LEU A 51 -23.06 5.85 -8.16
N LEU A 52 -21.83 6.39 -8.14
CA LEU A 52 -20.79 5.93 -7.22
C LEU A 52 -21.18 6.15 -5.76
N ARG A 53 -21.84 7.27 -5.44
CA ARG A 53 -22.32 7.56 -4.09
C ARG A 53 -23.31 6.50 -3.61
N GLU A 54 -24.27 6.11 -4.45
CA GLU A 54 -25.20 5.03 -4.13
C GLU A 54 -24.47 3.70 -3.97
N ALA A 55 -23.50 3.41 -4.84
CA ALA A 55 -22.71 2.18 -4.76
C ALA A 55 -21.89 2.11 -3.44
N CYS A 56 -21.33 3.23 -2.98
CA CYS A 56 -20.59 3.28 -1.71
C CYS A 56 -21.48 3.00 -0.50
N GLN A 57 -22.80 3.21 -0.57
CA GLN A 57 -23.69 2.84 0.54
C GLN A 57 -23.84 1.33 0.71
N ALA A 58 -23.63 0.56 -0.37
CA ALA A 58 -23.87 -0.88 -0.39
C ALA A 58 -22.57 -1.71 -0.36
N PHE A 59 -21.44 -1.14 -0.79
CA PHE A 59 -20.24 -1.91 -1.08
C PHE A 59 -18.96 -1.33 -0.49
N PHE A 60 -18.02 -2.24 -0.25
CA PHE A 60 -16.62 -1.93 -0.03
C PHE A 60 -15.80 -2.24 -1.29
N TRP A 61 -14.65 -1.60 -1.44
CA TRP A 61 -13.83 -1.62 -2.65
C TRP A 61 -12.43 -2.11 -2.31
N THR A 62 -11.92 -3.06 -3.08
CA THR A 62 -10.47 -3.30 -3.07
C THR A 62 -9.75 -2.11 -3.71
N ILE A 63 -8.45 -1.98 -3.46
CA ILE A 63 -7.62 -0.95 -4.09
C ILE A 63 -7.65 -1.04 -5.62
N SER A 64 -7.63 -2.26 -6.17
CA SER A 64 -7.73 -2.48 -7.62
C SER A 64 -9.07 -1.99 -8.18
N GLN A 65 -10.19 -2.27 -7.48
CA GLN A 65 -11.52 -1.80 -7.88
C GLN A 65 -11.62 -0.27 -7.81
N ALA A 66 -11.12 0.33 -6.73
CA ALA A 66 -11.09 1.78 -6.57
C ALA A 66 -10.29 2.45 -7.70
N LEU A 67 -9.11 1.92 -8.04
CA LEU A 67 -8.31 2.41 -9.18
C LEU A 67 -9.10 2.35 -10.49
N SER A 68 -9.73 1.21 -10.80
CA SER A 68 -10.56 1.07 -12.00
C SER A 68 -11.69 2.09 -12.04
N ILE A 69 -12.37 2.35 -10.92
CA ILE A 69 -13.41 3.37 -10.81
C ILE A 69 -12.82 4.77 -11.06
N LEU A 70 -11.67 5.11 -10.48
CA LEU A 70 -11.04 6.42 -10.68
C LEU A 70 -10.68 6.68 -12.15
N PHE A 71 -10.23 5.66 -12.87
CA PHE A 71 -9.94 5.78 -14.30
C PHE A 71 -11.19 6.01 -15.16
N MET A 72 -12.40 5.81 -14.64
CA MET A 72 -13.64 6.17 -15.33
C MET A 72 -13.90 7.67 -15.37
N PHE A 73 -13.24 8.45 -14.51
CA PHE A 73 -13.38 9.90 -14.47
C PHE A 73 -12.28 10.58 -15.28
N SER A 74 -12.69 11.47 -16.17
CA SER A 74 -11.78 12.21 -17.05
C SER A 74 -11.16 13.41 -16.34
N LEU A 75 -11.92 14.03 -15.45
CA LEU A 75 -11.52 15.21 -14.72
C LEU A 75 -10.88 14.83 -13.38
N ASP A 76 -9.75 15.47 -13.10
CA ASP A 76 -9.00 15.29 -11.88
C ASP A 76 -9.78 15.70 -10.62
N SER A 77 -10.65 16.71 -10.71
CA SER A 77 -11.57 17.09 -9.64
C SER A 77 -12.63 16.02 -9.36
N SER A 78 -13.12 15.33 -10.39
CA SER A 78 -14.06 14.22 -10.23
C SER A 78 -13.38 13.00 -9.61
N ARG A 79 -12.13 12.69 -9.99
CA ARG A 79 -11.35 11.62 -9.37
C ARG A 79 -11.12 11.87 -7.89
N GLU A 80 -10.75 13.11 -7.54
CA GLU A 80 -10.64 13.53 -6.15
C GLU A 80 -11.96 13.28 -5.40
N GLU A 81 -13.09 13.76 -5.93
CA GLU A 81 -14.40 13.62 -5.30
C GLU A 81 -14.79 12.15 -5.14
N ALA A 82 -14.60 11.33 -6.18
CA ALA A 82 -14.84 9.90 -6.16
C ALA A 82 -14.02 9.19 -5.08
N LEU A 83 -12.74 9.55 -4.95
CA LEU A 83 -11.84 8.98 -3.96
C LEU A 83 -12.23 9.36 -2.53
N VAL A 84 -12.67 10.60 -2.32
CA VAL A 84 -13.21 11.05 -1.02
C VAL A 84 -14.43 10.22 -0.63
N MET A 85 -15.35 9.94 -1.57
CA MET A 85 -16.51 9.08 -1.30
C MET A 85 -16.12 7.63 -0.99
N MET A 86 -15.17 7.07 -1.76
CA MET A 86 -14.73 5.70 -1.57
C MET A 86 -13.82 5.51 -0.35
N TYR A 87 -13.22 6.56 0.20
CA TYR A 87 -12.15 6.45 1.20
C TYR A 87 -12.54 5.60 2.42
N SER A 88 -13.75 5.80 2.98
CA SER A 88 -14.26 5.00 4.09
C SER A 88 -14.67 3.58 3.70
N HIS A 89 -14.77 3.31 2.41
CA HIS A 89 -15.24 2.05 1.83
C HIS A 89 -14.10 1.25 1.17
N ILE A 90 -12.86 1.72 1.19
CA ILE A 90 -11.72 0.99 0.63
C ILE A 90 -11.19 -0.01 1.68
N THR A 91 -11.07 -1.27 1.29
CA THR A 91 -10.35 -2.33 2.02
C THR A 91 -8.88 -2.35 1.63
N GLY A 92 -8.00 -2.73 2.56
CA GLY A 92 -6.55 -2.77 2.31
C GLY A 92 -5.95 -1.36 2.18
N ARG A 93 -6.32 -0.45 3.10
CA ARG A 93 -5.92 0.97 3.05
C ARG A 93 -4.40 1.19 3.15
N GLU A 94 -3.67 0.21 3.66
CA GLU A 94 -2.21 0.14 3.64
C GLU A 94 -1.62 0.20 2.23
N TYR A 95 -2.41 -0.17 1.20
CA TYR A 95 -2.02 -0.09 -0.21
C TYR A 95 -2.61 1.12 -0.95
N LEU A 96 -3.21 2.11 -0.25
CA LEU A 96 -3.71 3.35 -0.86
C LEU A 96 -2.65 4.13 -1.63
N PHE A 97 -1.37 3.89 -1.33
CA PHE A 97 -0.28 4.50 -2.08
C PHE A 97 -0.29 4.18 -3.58
N LEU A 98 -0.90 3.05 -3.96
CA LEU A 98 -1.06 2.64 -5.36
C LEU A 98 -2.05 3.51 -6.14
N ILE A 99 -2.86 4.34 -5.48
CA ILE A 99 -3.81 5.25 -6.13
C ILE A 99 -3.13 6.50 -6.71
N ASN A 100 -1.92 6.84 -6.23
CA ASN A 100 -1.20 8.04 -6.66
C ASN A 100 -1.11 8.27 -8.17
N PRO A 101 -0.82 7.25 -9.01
CA PRO A 101 -0.71 7.45 -10.45
C PRO A 101 -2.02 7.87 -11.12
N ALA A 102 -3.18 7.68 -10.48
CA ALA A 102 -4.48 8.09 -11.01
C ALA A 102 -4.76 9.60 -10.83
N LEU A 103 -3.90 10.32 -10.09
CA LEU A 103 -4.12 11.70 -9.67
C LEU A 103 -2.93 12.59 -10.06
N SER A 104 -3.19 13.80 -10.56
CA SER A 104 -2.12 14.79 -10.69
C SER A 104 -1.56 15.22 -9.34
N GLU A 105 -0.41 15.90 -9.35
CA GLU A 105 0.16 16.54 -8.17
C GLU A 105 -0.80 17.53 -7.51
N GLY A 106 -1.54 18.33 -8.30
CA GLY A 106 -2.53 19.28 -7.80
C GLY A 106 -3.66 18.59 -7.02
N SER A 107 -4.24 17.52 -7.59
CA SER A 107 -5.28 16.73 -6.91
C SER A 107 -4.77 16.02 -5.67
N ARG A 108 -3.53 15.51 -5.67
CA ARG A 108 -2.92 14.92 -4.46
C ARG A 108 -2.82 15.94 -3.33
N LEU A 109 -2.43 17.18 -3.62
CA LEU A 109 -2.39 18.26 -2.63
C LEU A 109 -3.80 18.65 -2.13
N ALA A 110 -4.79 18.70 -3.02
CA ALA A 110 -6.17 18.99 -2.66
C ALA A 110 -6.78 17.90 -1.76
N LEU A 111 -6.57 16.62 -2.09
CA LEU A 111 -6.95 15.48 -1.26
C LEU A 111 -6.31 15.56 0.13
N HIS A 112 -5.02 15.91 0.21
CA HIS A 112 -4.32 16.10 1.48
C HIS A 112 -4.95 17.22 2.34
N ARG A 113 -5.61 18.21 1.74
CA ARG A 113 -6.35 19.23 2.51
C ARG A 113 -7.70 18.71 3.00
N ARG A 114 -8.38 17.86 2.20
CA ARG A 114 -9.75 17.38 2.49
C ARG A 114 -9.79 16.18 3.43
N LEU A 115 -8.98 15.17 3.15
CA LEU A 115 -8.92 13.93 3.91
C LEU A 115 -7.88 14.00 5.04
N GLY A 116 -7.29 15.18 5.23
CA GLY A 116 -6.16 15.41 6.11
C GLY A 116 -4.85 14.91 5.50
N PRO A 117 -3.74 15.04 6.23
CA PRO A 117 -2.42 14.63 5.77
C PRO A 117 -2.39 13.15 5.42
N TRP A 118 -2.62 12.88 4.14
CA TRP A 118 -2.92 11.55 3.65
C TRP A 118 -1.69 10.66 3.81
N LEU A 119 -1.96 9.44 4.31
CA LEU A 119 -1.25 8.14 4.41
C LEU A 119 0.16 7.91 3.83
N PHE A 120 0.79 8.86 3.15
CA PHE A 120 2.20 8.78 2.78
C PHE A 120 3.14 9.15 3.93
N LEU A 121 2.68 9.97 4.89
CA LEU A 121 3.50 10.50 5.99
C LEU A 121 2.65 10.90 7.23
N ASN A 122 1.69 10.06 7.65
CA ASN A 122 0.70 10.51 8.64
C ASN A 122 1.26 10.63 10.07
N LYS A 123 1.66 11.86 10.45
CA LYS A 123 2.09 12.23 11.82
C LYS A 123 0.96 12.16 12.87
N LEU A 124 -0.31 12.10 12.49
CA LEU A 124 -1.46 12.19 13.40
C LEU A 124 -2.31 10.92 13.50
N ALA A 125 -2.12 10.00 12.55
CA ALA A 125 -2.67 8.64 12.55
C ALA A 125 -1.61 7.71 11.94
N PRO A 126 -0.49 7.50 12.65
CA PRO A 126 0.56 6.64 12.17
C PRO A 126 0.03 5.20 12.12
N SER A 127 0.05 4.62 10.92
CA SER A 127 -0.24 3.22 10.66
C SER A 127 0.99 2.55 10.06
N GLY A 128 1.05 1.22 10.15
CA GLY A 128 2.15 0.42 9.61
C GLY A 128 3.25 0.10 10.63
N ARG A 129 4.36 -0.45 10.12
CA ARG A 129 5.50 -0.91 10.92
C ARG A 129 6.57 0.18 11.01
N PHE A 130 6.96 0.52 12.23
CA PHE A 130 8.04 1.46 12.54
C PHE A 130 9.19 0.71 13.19
N VAL A 131 10.41 0.94 12.72
CA VAL A 131 11.65 0.50 13.38
C VAL A 131 12.39 1.75 13.80
N LEU A 132 12.41 2.02 15.11
CA LEU A 132 12.93 3.26 15.69
C LEU A 132 14.16 2.95 16.52
N ASP A 133 15.31 3.51 16.15
CA ASP A 133 16.53 3.43 16.95
C ASP A 133 16.53 4.57 17.97
N LEU A 134 16.25 4.22 19.24
CA LEU A 134 16.07 5.20 20.31
C LEU A 134 17.37 5.91 20.72
N ALA A 135 18.53 5.46 20.24
CA ALA A 135 19.76 6.25 20.36
C ALA A 135 19.68 7.54 19.52
N LYS A 136 18.95 7.53 18.39
CA LYS A 136 18.82 8.67 17.48
C LYS A 136 17.75 9.65 17.96
N GLU A 137 18.07 10.94 17.95
CA GLU A 137 17.14 12.00 18.39
C GLU A 137 15.93 12.13 17.44
N ASN A 138 16.12 11.92 16.14
CA ASN A 138 15.02 11.98 15.17
C ASN A 138 13.99 10.88 15.42
N ASP A 139 14.41 9.66 15.68
CA ASP A 139 13.52 8.52 15.96
C ASP A 139 12.79 8.72 17.29
N ARG A 140 13.46 9.32 18.29
CA ARG A 140 12.81 9.77 19.54
C ARG A 140 11.75 10.85 19.31
N LYS A 141 11.92 11.74 18.34
CA LYS A 141 10.89 12.72 17.93
C LYS A 141 9.72 12.03 17.21
N THR A 142 10.00 11.08 16.34
CA THR A 142 8.97 10.26 15.67
C THR A 142 8.13 9.50 16.69
N LEU A 143 8.77 8.83 17.65
CA LEU A 143 8.09 8.13 18.74
C LEU A 143 7.18 9.07 19.57
N ARG A 144 7.62 10.29 19.89
CA ARG A 144 6.80 11.29 20.59
C ARG A 144 5.55 11.65 19.78
N THR A 145 5.74 11.88 18.49
CA THR A 145 4.65 12.19 17.55
C THR A 145 3.64 11.04 17.49
N VAL A 146 4.12 9.80 17.39
CA VAL A 146 3.29 8.59 17.39
C VAL A 146 2.49 8.46 18.69
N LYS A 147 3.13 8.68 19.84
CA LYS A 147 2.47 8.64 21.15
C LYS A 147 1.39 9.70 21.28
N GLU A 148 1.63 10.91 20.79
CA GLU A 148 0.64 11.98 20.79
C GLU A 148 -0.55 11.66 19.90
N ALA A 149 -0.30 11.10 18.71
CA ALA A 149 -1.33 10.63 17.80
C ALA A 149 -2.21 9.55 18.45
N LEU A 150 -1.60 8.52 19.05
CA LEU A 150 -2.32 7.46 19.76
C LEU A 150 -3.11 7.96 20.98
N ARG A 151 -2.63 9.00 21.67
CA ARG A 151 -3.39 9.61 22.79
C ARG A 151 -4.62 10.38 22.30
N LYS A 152 -4.52 11.02 21.14
CA LYS A 152 -5.62 11.79 20.54
C LYS A 152 -6.66 10.87 19.90
N ASN A 153 -6.23 9.76 19.31
CA ASN A 153 -7.13 8.80 18.66
C ASN A 153 -7.51 7.64 19.60
N LYS A 154 -8.69 7.75 20.23
CA LYS A 154 -9.25 6.68 21.08
C LYS A 154 -9.57 5.38 20.32
N ARG A 155 -9.59 5.41 18.99
CA ARG A 155 -9.92 4.27 18.11
C ARG A 155 -8.70 3.50 17.59
N SER A 156 -7.50 4.09 17.63
CA SER A 156 -6.29 3.41 17.20
C SER A 156 -5.79 2.44 18.27
N GLY A 157 -5.55 1.18 17.90
CA GLY A 157 -4.99 0.16 18.76
C GLY A 157 -3.49 -0.04 18.50
N LEU A 158 -2.73 -0.30 19.56
CA LEU A 158 -1.37 -0.82 19.45
C LEU A 158 -1.48 -2.35 19.39
N ARG A 159 -1.09 -2.99 18.29
CA ARG A 159 -1.32 -4.43 18.11
C ARG A 159 -0.13 -5.28 18.56
N ASP A 160 1.10 -4.88 18.18
CA ASP A 160 2.33 -5.53 18.58
C ASP A 160 3.44 -4.50 18.86
N VAL A 161 4.23 -4.76 19.91
CA VAL A 161 5.40 -3.96 20.29
C VAL A 161 6.53 -4.92 20.60
N ARG A 162 7.54 -4.92 19.74
CA ARG A 162 8.74 -5.73 19.95
C ARG A 162 9.91 -4.82 20.31
N TYR A 163 10.72 -5.31 21.23
CA TYR A 163 11.92 -4.62 21.68
C TYR A 163 13.11 -5.48 21.33
N ALA A 164 14.00 -4.95 20.50
CA ALA A 164 15.28 -5.57 20.20
C ALA A 164 16.39 -4.73 20.85
N PHE A 165 17.25 -5.37 21.62
CA PHE A 165 18.49 -4.75 22.07
C PHE A 165 19.52 -4.89 20.94
N LEU A 166 20.11 -3.78 20.49
CA LEU A 166 21.16 -3.77 19.46
C LEU A 166 22.42 -4.55 19.84
N ASN A 167 22.50 -5.06 21.08
CA ASN A 167 23.57 -5.93 21.56
C ASN A 167 23.13 -7.40 21.71
N ASP A 168 21.98 -7.78 21.17
CA ASP A 168 21.56 -9.18 21.11
C ASP A 168 22.08 -9.81 19.80
N PRO A 169 23.11 -10.68 19.85
CA PRO A 169 23.71 -11.28 18.66
C PRO A 169 22.78 -12.25 17.91
N SER A 170 21.55 -12.50 18.39
CA SER A 170 20.58 -13.38 17.75
C SER A 170 19.71 -12.72 16.67
N PHE A 171 19.78 -11.39 16.50
CA PHE A 171 18.91 -10.62 15.59
C PHE A 171 19.72 -9.98 14.44
N ASP A 172 19.92 -10.73 13.34
CA ASP A 172 20.65 -10.24 12.16
C ASP A 172 19.68 -9.72 11.07
N VAL A 173 19.53 -8.39 11.00
CA VAL A 173 18.65 -7.67 10.04
C VAL A 173 19.36 -7.43 8.69
N ALA A 174 20.67 -7.65 8.61
CA ALA A 174 21.47 -7.36 7.43
C ALA A 174 21.07 -8.12 6.14
N PRO A 175 20.66 -9.41 6.16
CA PRO A 175 20.51 -10.19 4.93
C PRO A 175 19.37 -9.74 4.00
N GLN A 176 18.27 -9.23 4.57
CA GLN A 176 17.09 -8.83 3.79
C GLN A 176 17.31 -7.51 3.06
N THR A 177 17.97 -6.55 3.70
CA THR A 177 18.20 -5.20 3.13
C THR A 177 19.07 -5.22 1.86
N GLU A 178 20.06 -6.09 1.80
CA GLU A 178 20.94 -6.22 0.62
C GLU A 178 20.25 -6.95 -0.54
N ALA A 179 19.37 -7.91 -0.26
CA ALA A 179 18.57 -8.57 -1.30
C ALA A 179 17.58 -7.59 -1.97
N TRP A 180 16.96 -6.71 -1.17
CA TRP A 180 16.06 -5.68 -1.71
C TRP A 180 16.81 -4.64 -2.55
N LYS A 181 18.00 -4.17 -2.13
CA LYS A 181 18.80 -3.23 -2.92
C LYS A 181 19.25 -3.82 -4.27
N ALA A 182 19.65 -5.09 -4.30
CA ALA A 182 20.02 -5.78 -5.53
C ALA A 182 18.85 -5.85 -6.51
N LEU A 183 17.66 -6.22 -6.02
CA LEU A 183 16.42 -6.28 -6.80
C LEU A 183 16.06 -4.92 -7.43
N PHE A 184 16.14 -3.83 -6.66
CA PHE A 184 15.82 -2.48 -7.16
C PHE A 184 16.78 -2.02 -8.26
N HIS A 185 18.08 -2.24 -8.11
CA HIS A 185 19.06 -1.88 -9.14
C HIS A 185 18.95 -2.73 -10.40
N SER A 186 18.49 -3.98 -10.29
CA SER A 186 18.25 -4.88 -11.42
C SER A 186 17.04 -4.41 -12.25
N ILE A 187 15.95 -4.00 -11.60
CA ILE A 187 14.75 -3.44 -12.24
C ILE A 187 15.05 -2.12 -12.98
N GLU A 188 15.91 -1.27 -12.43
CA GLU A 188 16.33 -0.01 -13.08
C GLU A 188 17.05 -0.28 -14.42
N ARG A 189 17.99 -1.25 -14.46
CA ARG A 189 18.73 -1.59 -15.69
C ARG A 189 17.86 -2.10 -16.83
N VAL A 190 16.75 -2.79 -16.52
CA VAL A 190 15.85 -3.31 -17.55
C VAL A 190 14.99 -2.19 -18.15
N ASN A 191 14.69 -1.14 -17.40
CA ASN A 191 13.92 0.00 -17.88
C ASN A 191 14.72 0.93 -18.82
N ASP A 192 16.04 0.99 -18.65
CA ASP A 192 16.95 1.85 -19.42
C ASP A 192 17.21 1.38 -20.86
N ASN A 193 16.66 0.24 -21.29
CA ASN A 193 16.79 -0.24 -22.67
C ASN A 193 15.81 0.51 -23.59
N GLU A 194 16.21 1.68 -24.12
CA GLU A 194 15.35 2.62 -24.86
C GLU A 194 14.59 2.02 -26.06
N ASP A 195 15.12 0.98 -26.70
CA ASP A 195 14.58 0.42 -27.94
C ASP A 195 13.50 -0.66 -27.77
N ALA A 196 13.22 -1.11 -26.54
CA ALA A 196 12.23 -2.15 -26.29
C ALA A 196 10.80 -1.59 -26.11
N PRO A 197 9.76 -2.20 -26.71
CA PRO A 197 8.37 -1.79 -26.46
C PRO A 197 7.99 -2.01 -24.99
N ALA A 198 7.15 -1.12 -24.44
CA ALA A 198 6.86 -1.04 -23.00
C ALA A 198 6.34 -2.35 -22.37
N TRP A 199 5.65 -3.20 -23.14
CA TRP A 199 5.18 -4.50 -22.66
C TRP A 199 6.32 -5.54 -22.54
N ALA A 200 7.33 -5.46 -23.41
CA ALA A 200 8.51 -6.33 -23.36
C ALA A 200 9.45 -5.94 -22.19
N LYS A 201 9.61 -4.63 -21.91
CA LYS A 201 10.35 -4.16 -20.72
C LYS A 201 9.71 -4.66 -19.41
N ARG A 202 8.36 -4.62 -19.34
CA ARG A 202 7.61 -5.11 -18.18
C ARG A 202 7.78 -6.61 -17.97
N LYS A 203 7.63 -7.42 -19.03
CA LYS A 203 7.80 -8.88 -18.97
C LYS A 203 9.23 -9.30 -18.62
N ALA A 204 10.23 -8.66 -19.25
CA ALA A 204 11.64 -8.95 -18.95
C ALA A 204 12.03 -8.56 -17.51
N SER A 205 11.50 -7.44 -17.00
CA SER A 205 11.74 -7.02 -15.61
C SER A 205 11.13 -7.99 -14.61
N THR A 206 9.94 -8.52 -14.89
CA THR A 206 9.27 -9.50 -14.03
C THR A 206 9.92 -10.87 -14.03
N ASP A 207 10.33 -11.36 -15.21
CA ASP A 207 10.98 -12.67 -15.35
C ASP A 207 12.39 -12.65 -14.75
N HIS A 208 13.12 -11.54 -14.91
CA HIS A 208 14.46 -11.38 -14.33
C HIS A 208 14.42 -11.24 -12.80
N ALA A 209 13.48 -10.47 -12.26
CA ALA A 209 13.29 -10.33 -10.82
C ALA A 209 12.92 -11.68 -10.17
N ALA A 210 12.10 -12.51 -10.83
CA ALA A 210 11.74 -13.82 -10.32
C ALA A 210 12.95 -14.78 -10.24
N GLU A 211 13.80 -14.81 -11.27
CA GLU A 211 14.97 -15.69 -11.29
C GLU A 211 16.06 -15.24 -10.30
N GLU A 212 16.26 -13.92 -10.12
CA GLU A 212 17.22 -13.38 -9.16
C GLU A 212 16.78 -13.62 -7.69
N VAL A 213 15.48 -13.51 -7.40
CA VAL A 213 14.91 -13.86 -6.08
C VAL A 213 15.10 -15.35 -5.79
N LYS A 214 14.94 -16.21 -6.80
CA LYS A 214 15.13 -17.66 -6.68
C LYS A 214 16.60 -18.03 -6.44
N GLU A 215 17.54 -17.41 -7.17
CA GLU A 215 18.98 -17.60 -6.95
C GLU A 215 19.43 -17.10 -5.57
N LEU A 216 18.96 -15.93 -5.12
CA LEU A 216 19.25 -15.39 -3.79
C LEU A 216 18.67 -16.27 -2.67
N THR A 217 17.48 -16.85 -2.89
CA THR A 217 16.87 -17.80 -1.93
C THR A 217 17.71 -19.08 -1.80
N LEU A 218 18.19 -19.61 -2.93
CA LEU A 218 19.06 -20.79 -2.99
C LEU A 218 20.44 -20.54 -2.37
N ALA A 219 21.06 -19.40 -2.67
CA ALA A 219 22.41 -19.07 -2.21
C ALA A 219 22.48 -18.70 -0.72
N LYS A 220 21.41 -18.11 -0.15
CA LYS A 220 21.40 -17.60 1.24
C LYS A 220 20.58 -18.45 2.22
N GLY A 221 20.03 -19.59 1.78
CA GLY A 221 19.26 -20.48 2.66
C GLY A 221 17.99 -19.83 3.24
N LEU A 222 17.41 -18.87 2.51
CA LEU A 222 16.19 -18.18 2.95
C LEU A 222 14.98 -19.14 2.92
N PRO A 223 14.01 -19.00 3.83
CA PRO A 223 12.87 -19.90 3.91
C PRO A 223 12.04 -19.86 2.61
N LYS A 224 11.78 -21.04 2.03
CA LYS A 224 11.07 -21.25 0.74
C LYS A 224 9.67 -20.61 0.64
N ASN A 225 9.10 -20.18 1.77
CA ASN A 225 7.77 -19.58 1.81
C ASN A 225 7.70 -18.23 1.06
N GLY A 226 8.80 -17.47 1.01
CA GLY A 226 8.83 -16.19 0.28
C GLY A 226 8.85 -16.35 -1.25
N THR A 227 9.41 -17.45 -1.76
CA THR A 227 9.46 -17.76 -3.20
C THR A 227 8.10 -18.23 -3.71
N LEU A 228 7.38 -19.01 -2.90
CA LEU A 228 6.03 -19.49 -3.20
C LEU A 228 5.00 -18.36 -3.27
N GLU A 229 5.07 -17.38 -2.37
CA GLU A 229 4.17 -16.21 -2.43
C GLU A 229 4.44 -15.33 -3.65
N PHE A 230 5.71 -15.16 -4.06
CA PHE A 230 6.06 -14.39 -5.24
C PHE A 230 5.63 -15.09 -6.55
N GLU A 231 5.86 -16.40 -6.67
CA GLU A 231 5.40 -17.20 -7.81
C GLU A 231 3.86 -17.21 -7.94
N LEU A 232 3.12 -17.26 -6.82
CA LEU A 232 1.66 -17.19 -6.81
C LEU A 232 1.11 -15.82 -7.26
N VAL A 233 1.75 -14.73 -6.81
CA VAL A 233 1.36 -13.37 -7.18
C VAL A 233 1.65 -13.08 -8.65
N MET A 234 2.75 -13.63 -9.18
CA MET A 234 3.17 -13.46 -10.56
C MET A 234 2.39 -14.36 -11.54
N GLY A 235 2.09 -15.60 -11.15
CA GLY A 235 1.26 -16.52 -11.93
C GLY A 235 -0.15 -15.98 -12.14
N LYS A 236 -0.81 -15.48 -11.09
CA LYS A 236 -2.13 -14.85 -11.20
C LYS A 236 -2.14 -13.62 -12.11
N ARG A 237 -1.09 -12.79 -12.06
CA ARG A 237 -0.99 -11.60 -12.93
C ARG A 237 -0.74 -11.94 -14.41
N ALA A 238 -0.04 -13.02 -14.70
CA ALA A 238 0.17 -13.48 -16.07
C ALA A 238 -1.11 -14.07 -16.70
N GLU A 239 -1.91 -14.78 -15.89
CA GLU A 239 -3.21 -15.32 -16.29
C GLU A 239 -4.26 -14.22 -16.49
N GLU A 240 -4.31 -13.22 -15.59
CA GLU A 240 -5.16 -12.03 -15.72
C GLU A 240 -4.76 -11.13 -16.92
N ALA A 241 -3.50 -11.20 -17.35
CA ALA A 241 -2.98 -10.48 -18.52
C ALA A 241 -3.10 -11.28 -19.84
N GLY A 242 -3.62 -12.51 -19.82
CA GLY A 242 -3.80 -13.36 -21.01
C GLY A 242 -2.49 -13.82 -21.66
N ILE A 243 -1.42 -13.99 -20.88
CA ILE A 243 -0.10 -14.39 -21.36
C ILE A 243 0.06 -15.93 -21.39
N PHE A 244 -0.91 -16.66 -20.84
CA PHE A 244 -1.09 -18.11 -20.96
C PHE A 244 -2.54 -18.44 -21.35
#